data_AF-A0A9Y2IMM6-F1
#
_entry.id   AF-A0A9Y2IMM6-F1
#
_cell.length_a   1.000
_cell.length_b   1.000
_cell.length_c   1.000
_cell.angle_alpha   90.00
_cell.angle_beta   90.00
_cell.angle_gamma   90.00
#
_symmetry.space_group_name_H-M   'P 1'
#
loop_
_entity.id
_entity.type
_entity.pdbx_description
1 polymer ?
#
loop_
_entity_poly.entity_id
_entity_poly.type
_entity_poly.pdbx_seq_one_letter_code
_entity_poly.pdbx_strand_id
1 'polypeptide(L)'
;MTVRGGSRNDLKPTGKATAPEGGSTSTMRVAGIYRDLRSLPDQQYWCSLVGLYRGSPLSSTGPYPVALVSPDDFFHIATPDSGAQNLVESSVDTTEMTTASAPPVVAGLEHVRARTENPDDPLGQAFHRFGSTEYTSSLGGMVVRADQVTTPLATTVVPMGVVGALAGLVIAAAAGSFWVDRCRAELAVLSSRGVGPFALVGKAVLEVGTIVVLGSVAGWFLARYLVAALGPSPLVTPGALVGSVLGAAAALLVTLGAIAFPAGAGSPRCSTRAPPAAATGRGSCCRLARRLSVISCSLTIRKPVSVRRGPSRGSRPG
;
A
#
# COMPACT_ATOMS: atom_id res chain seq x y z
N MET A 1 -40.29 5.58 18.20
CA MET A 1 -41.32 4.63 18.67
C MET A 1 -41.12 4.35 20.16
N THR A 2 -41.92 4.97 21.03
CA THR A 2 -41.74 4.85 22.48
C THR A 2 -42.70 3.79 23.02
N VAL A 3 -42.26 2.54 23.17
CA VAL A 3 -43.11 1.51 23.81
C VAL A 3 -43.28 1.92 25.28
N ARG A 4 -44.46 2.46 25.63
CA ARG A 4 -44.80 2.78 27.01
C ARG A 4 -45.20 1.49 27.71
N GLY A 5 -44.18 0.69 28.06
CA GLY A 5 -44.37 -0.52 28.83
C GLY A 5 -44.74 -0.17 30.26
N GLY A 6 -45.89 -0.67 30.71
CA GLY A 6 -46.01 -1.12 32.10
C GLY A 6 -44.83 -2.03 32.44
N SER A 7 -44.49 -2.10 33.73
CA SER A 7 -43.39 -2.86 34.33
C SER A 7 -42.80 -3.96 33.43
N ARG A 8 -41.47 -4.03 33.33
CA ARG A 8 -40.65 -4.96 32.51
C ARG A 8 -41.10 -6.44 32.53
N ASN A 9 -41.96 -6.81 33.48
CA ASN A 9 -42.58 -8.13 33.66
C ASN A 9 -43.85 -8.40 32.83
N ASP A 10 -44.44 -7.40 32.15
CA ASP A 10 -45.74 -7.56 31.47
C ASP A 10 -45.66 -7.96 29.97
N LEU A 11 -44.46 -7.94 29.37
CA LEU A 11 -44.27 -8.35 27.98
C LEU A 11 -44.12 -9.88 27.88
N LYS A 12 -45.23 -10.59 27.68
CA LYS A 12 -45.23 -12.03 27.34
C LYS A 12 -45.00 -12.23 25.82
N PRO A 13 -44.44 -13.38 25.38
CA PRO A 13 -44.20 -13.72 23.96
C PRO A 13 -45.44 -13.79 23.03
N THR A 14 -46.61 -13.36 23.50
CA THR A 14 -47.85 -13.24 22.72
C THR A 14 -48.58 -11.92 23.02
N GLY A 15 -47.94 -11.02 23.76
CA GLY A 15 -48.49 -9.73 24.15
C GLY A 15 -48.58 -8.77 22.96
N LYS A 16 -49.55 -7.87 23.02
CA LYS A 16 -49.66 -6.74 22.10
C LYS A 16 -48.82 -5.59 22.65
N ALA A 17 -47.90 -5.05 21.84
CA ALA A 17 -47.19 -3.82 22.17
C ALA A 17 -47.94 -2.61 21.61
N THR A 18 -47.95 -1.52 22.37
CA THR A 18 -48.64 -0.27 22.05
C THR A 18 -47.60 0.81 21.78
N ALA A 19 -47.52 1.32 20.55
CA ALA A 19 -46.70 2.48 20.23
C ALA A 19 -47.58 3.74 20.16
N PRO A 20 -47.23 4.82 20.88
CA PRO A 20 -47.86 6.11 20.73
C PRO A 20 -47.30 6.79 19.49
N GLU A 21 -48.15 7.02 18.49
CA GLU A 21 -47.82 7.77 17.28
C GLU A 21 -48.98 8.72 16.98
N GLY A 22 -48.80 10.02 17.22
CA GLY A 22 -49.79 11.04 16.80
C GLY A 22 -51.25 10.82 17.26
N GLY A 23 -51.50 10.02 18.31
CA GLY A 23 -52.84 9.63 18.77
C GLY A 23 -53.35 8.27 18.28
N SER A 24 -52.67 7.63 17.34
CA SER A 24 -52.98 6.30 16.81
C SER A 24 -52.20 5.24 17.59
N THR A 25 -52.91 4.23 18.08
CA THR A 25 -52.33 3.07 18.75
C THR A 25 -52.36 1.90 17.77
N SER A 26 -51.19 1.44 17.31
CA SER A 26 -51.08 0.20 16.55
C SER A 26 -50.66 -0.94 17.48
N THR A 27 -51.37 -2.07 17.41
CA THR A 27 -51.06 -3.27 18.19
C THR A 27 -50.35 -4.30 17.32
N MET A 28 -49.14 -4.69 17.70
CA MET A 28 -48.34 -5.69 16.99
C MET A 28 -48.07 -6.93 17.84
N ARG A 29 -47.92 -8.08 17.18
CA ARG A 29 -47.52 -9.34 17.84
C ARG A 29 -46.02 -9.33 18.09
N VAL A 30 -45.61 -9.52 19.34
CA VAL A 30 -44.19 -9.65 19.70
C VAL A 30 -43.71 -11.05 19.38
N ALA A 31 -42.78 -11.18 18.42
CA ALA A 31 -42.20 -12.49 18.05
C ALA A 31 -41.17 -13.00 19.07
N GLY A 32 -40.48 -12.11 19.77
CA GLY A 32 -39.47 -12.47 20.76
C GLY A 32 -38.91 -11.24 21.49
N ILE A 33 -38.24 -11.48 22.62
CA ILE A 33 -37.56 -10.46 23.41
C ILE A 33 -36.09 -10.83 23.47
N TYR A 34 -35.24 -9.93 22.98
CA TYR A 34 -33.80 -10.14 22.95
C TYR A 34 -33.13 -9.59 24.21
N ARG A 35 -31.95 -10.14 24.53
CA ARG A 35 -31.12 -9.62 25.61
C ARG A 35 -30.65 -8.20 25.29
N ASP A 36 -30.70 -7.34 26.29
CA ASP A 36 -30.26 -5.95 26.18
C ASP A 36 -28.75 -5.85 25.88
N LEU A 37 -28.40 -5.33 24.71
CA LEU A 37 -27.02 -5.16 24.26
C LEU A 37 -26.21 -4.24 25.20
N ARG A 38 -26.86 -3.33 25.94
CA ARG A 38 -26.20 -2.45 26.90
C ARG A 38 -25.59 -3.20 28.09
N SER A 39 -26.10 -4.39 28.37
CA SER A 39 -25.59 -5.25 29.45
C SER A 39 -24.37 -6.08 29.05
N LEU A 40 -23.97 -6.02 27.78
CA LEU A 40 -22.89 -6.81 27.20
C LEU A 40 -21.71 -5.91 26.81
N PRO A 41 -20.49 -6.47 26.75
CA PRO A 41 -19.36 -5.78 26.12
C PRO A 41 -19.64 -5.56 24.63
N ASP A 42 -19.17 -4.42 24.10
CA ASP A 42 -19.34 -4.08 22.68
C ASP A 42 -18.63 -5.11 21.81
N GLN A 43 -19.37 -5.63 20.82
CA GLN A 43 -18.86 -6.58 19.85
C GLN A 43 -18.56 -5.85 18.54
N GLN A 44 -17.53 -6.28 17.82
CA GLN A 44 -17.13 -5.64 16.54
C GLN A 44 -18.28 -5.59 15.53
N TYR A 45 -19.16 -6.59 15.53
CA TYR A 45 -20.32 -6.65 14.65
C TYR A 45 -21.29 -5.47 14.85
N TRP A 46 -21.42 -4.95 16.07
CA TRP A 46 -22.36 -3.87 16.40
C TRP A 46 -21.70 -2.48 16.42
N CYS A 47 -20.44 -2.36 16.00
CA CYS A 47 -19.68 -1.11 16.13
C CYS A 47 -20.35 0.10 15.43
N SER A 48 -20.97 -0.07 14.26
CA SER A 48 -21.70 1.02 13.58
C SER A 48 -22.95 1.46 14.34
N LEU A 49 -23.60 0.52 15.04
CA LEU A 49 -24.86 0.71 15.75
C LEU A 49 -24.69 1.06 17.23
N VAL A 50 -23.45 1.27 17.72
CA VAL A 50 -23.19 1.63 19.13
C VAL A 50 -23.99 2.85 19.58
N GLY A 51 -24.06 3.88 18.72
CA GLY A 51 -24.83 5.09 18.99
C GLY A 51 -26.32 4.81 19.21
N LEU A 52 -26.87 3.79 18.56
CA LEU A 52 -28.29 3.43 18.66
C LEU A 52 -28.64 2.87 20.04
N TYR A 53 -27.81 1.97 20.59
CA TYR A 53 -28.13 1.31 21.87
C TYR A 53 -27.44 1.93 23.09
N ARG A 54 -26.28 2.58 22.94
CA ARG A 54 -25.63 3.31 24.06
C ARG A 54 -26.08 4.77 24.17
N GLY A 55 -26.63 5.33 23.09
CA GLY A 55 -26.88 6.76 22.97
C GLY A 55 -25.58 7.54 22.69
N SER A 56 -25.74 8.83 22.39
CA SER A 56 -24.59 9.71 22.15
C SER A 56 -23.97 10.12 23.50
N PRO A 57 -22.63 10.10 23.67
CA PRO A 57 -21.96 10.29 24.96
C PRO A 57 -22.17 11.67 25.62
N LEU A 58 -22.83 12.61 24.93
CA LEU A 58 -23.15 13.95 25.41
C LEU A 58 -24.66 14.26 25.35
N SER A 59 -25.49 13.25 25.04
CA SER A 59 -26.94 13.37 24.99
C SER A 59 -27.53 13.20 26.38
N SER A 60 -28.37 14.15 26.81
CA SER A 60 -29.23 13.97 28.00
C SER A 60 -30.41 13.05 27.73
N THR A 61 -30.71 12.77 26.46
CA THR A 61 -31.72 11.81 26.04
C THR A 61 -31.19 10.40 26.22
N GLY A 62 -31.84 9.62 27.09
CA GLY A 62 -31.54 8.20 27.26
C GLY A 62 -31.82 7.40 25.97
N PRO A 63 -31.12 6.27 25.75
CA PRO A 63 -31.33 5.45 24.56
C PRO A 63 -32.76 4.92 24.48
N TYR A 64 -33.35 5.04 23.29
CA TYR A 64 -34.70 4.56 23.02
C TYR A 64 -34.77 3.03 23.06
N PRO A 65 -35.92 2.44 23.43
CA PRO A 65 -36.12 1.01 23.28
C PRO A 65 -36.03 0.64 21.79
N VAL A 66 -35.20 -0.35 21.47
CA VAL A 66 -35.04 -0.88 20.11
C VAL A 66 -36.02 -2.03 19.91
N ALA A 67 -36.76 -2.00 18.81
CA ALA A 67 -37.61 -3.09 18.37
C ALA A 67 -37.15 -3.54 16.98
N LEU A 68 -37.12 -4.85 16.76
CA LEU A 68 -36.96 -5.43 15.44
C LEU A 68 -38.36 -5.70 14.89
N VAL A 69 -38.69 -5.06 13.78
CA VAL A 69 -39.99 -5.17 13.08
C VAL A 69 -39.77 -5.68 11.67
N SER A 70 -40.79 -6.35 11.13
CA SER A 70 -40.76 -6.74 9.72
C SER A 70 -40.81 -5.50 8.83
N PRO A 71 -40.26 -5.54 7.61
CA PRO A 71 -40.35 -4.40 6.68
C PRO A 71 -41.79 -3.97 6.42
N ASP A 72 -42.71 -4.91 6.22
CA ASP A 72 -44.13 -4.62 5.96
C ASP A 72 -44.78 -3.92 7.16
N ASP A 73 -44.56 -4.44 8.38
CA ASP A 73 -45.06 -3.81 9.61
C ASP A 73 -44.46 -2.42 9.83
N PHE A 74 -43.19 -2.24 9.52
CA PHE A 74 -42.51 -0.95 9.62
C PHE A 74 -43.15 0.08 8.69
N PHE A 75 -43.35 -0.25 7.41
CA PHE A 75 -43.99 0.66 6.45
C PHE A 75 -45.47 0.90 6.74
N HIS A 76 -46.14 -0.02 7.43
CA HIS A 76 -47.51 0.19 7.91
C HIS A 76 -47.61 1.20 9.06
N ILE A 77 -46.58 1.30 9.89
CA ILE A 77 -46.54 2.28 11.00
C ILE A 77 -45.92 3.60 10.55
N ALA A 78 -44.80 3.55 9.82
CA ALA A 78 -44.02 4.73 9.48
C ALA A 78 -44.74 5.61 8.45
N THR A 79 -45.57 6.53 8.93
CA THR A 79 -46.18 7.57 8.10
C THR A 79 -45.17 8.70 7.82
N PRO A 80 -45.27 9.45 6.70
CA PRO A 80 -44.38 10.58 6.42
C PRO A 80 -44.34 11.62 7.55
N ASP A 81 -45.43 11.78 8.30
CA ASP A 81 -45.56 12.74 9.40
C ASP A 81 -45.09 12.20 10.76
N SER A 82 -44.67 10.93 10.82
CA SER A 82 -44.24 10.26 12.06
C SER A 82 -42.93 10.80 12.65
N GLY A 83 -42.19 11.60 11.87
CA GLY A 83 -40.81 12.00 12.19
C GLY A 83 -39.84 10.81 12.21
N ALA A 84 -40.21 9.67 11.61
CA ALA A 84 -39.34 8.52 11.47
C ALA A 84 -38.13 8.86 10.59
N GLN A 85 -36.95 8.55 11.09
CA GLN A 85 -35.71 8.61 10.33
C GLN A 85 -35.37 7.20 9.86
N ASN A 86 -34.98 7.07 8.59
CA ASN A 86 -34.53 5.82 8.01
C ASN A 86 -33.01 5.83 7.90
N LEU A 87 -32.36 4.83 8.49
CA LEU A 87 -30.95 4.57 8.32
C LEU A 87 -30.79 3.28 7.52
N VAL A 88 -30.12 3.37 6.38
CA VAL A 88 -29.76 2.21 5.56
C VAL A 88 -28.26 2.02 5.67
N GLU A 89 -27.84 0.95 6.33
CA GLU A 89 -26.45 0.54 6.37
C GLU A 89 -26.20 -0.53 5.30
N SER A 90 -25.19 -0.32 4.47
CA SER A 90 -24.73 -1.30 3.49
C SER A 90 -23.25 -1.54 3.70
N SER A 91 -22.88 -2.80 3.92
CA SER A 91 -21.48 -3.20 4.04
C SER A 91 -20.84 -3.28 2.66
N VAL A 92 -19.72 -2.61 2.48
CA VAL A 92 -18.84 -2.83 1.32
C VAL A 92 -17.97 -4.05 1.63
N ASP A 93 -17.90 -5.02 0.72
CA ASP A 93 -16.94 -6.12 0.84
C ASP A 93 -15.52 -5.56 0.71
N THR A 94 -14.75 -5.68 1.78
CA THR A 94 -13.39 -5.15 1.85
C THR A 94 -12.33 -6.24 1.81
N THR A 95 -12.72 -7.52 1.69
CA THR A 95 -11.84 -8.69 1.88
C THR A 95 -10.66 -8.70 0.91
N GLU A 96 -10.86 -8.25 -0.32
CA GLU A 96 -9.81 -8.16 -1.36
C GLU A 96 -9.50 -6.72 -1.77
N MET A 97 -9.95 -5.74 -0.98
CA MET A 97 -9.81 -4.34 -1.34
C MET A 97 -8.38 -3.83 -1.07
N THR A 98 -7.71 -3.43 -2.13
CA THR A 98 -6.39 -2.79 -2.08
C THR A 98 -6.52 -1.28 -2.18
N THR A 99 -5.48 -0.55 -1.77
CA THR A 99 -5.44 0.92 -1.93
C THR A 99 -5.60 1.37 -3.38
N ALA A 100 -5.25 0.53 -4.37
CA ALA A 100 -5.41 0.83 -5.77
C ALA A 100 -6.81 0.48 -6.33
N SER A 101 -7.51 -0.48 -5.72
CA SER A 101 -8.88 -0.83 -6.12
C SER A 101 -9.95 -0.03 -5.38
N ALA A 102 -9.58 0.67 -4.30
CA ALA A 102 -10.49 1.51 -3.53
C ALA A 102 -10.99 2.79 -4.25
N PRO A 103 -10.18 3.53 -5.05
CA PRO A 103 -10.64 4.78 -5.66
C PRO A 103 -11.85 4.62 -6.59
N PRO A 104 -11.95 3.60 -7.46
CA PRO A 104 -13.16 3.34 -8.24
C PRO A 104 -14.40 3.08 -7.37
N VAL A 105 -14.24 2.36 -6.25
CA VAL A 105 -15.33 2.09 -5.30
C VAL A 105 -15.79 3.37 -4.62
N VAL A 106 -14.86 4.21 -4.17
CA VAL A 106 -15.16 5.54 -3.61
C VAL A 106 -15.88 6.41 -4.63
N ALA A 107 -15.42 6.45 -5.89
CA ALA A 107 -16.10 7.19 -6.95
C ALA A 107 -17.52 6.67 -7.22
N GLY A 108 -17.74 5.35 -7.17
CA GLY A 108 -19.08 4.76 -7.25
C GLY A 108 -19.98 5.15 -6.08
N LEU A 109 -19.44 5.19 -4.86
CA LEU A 109 -20.15 5.64 -3.67
C LEU A 109 -20.52 7.13 -3.74
N GLU A 110 -19.60 7.98 -4.20
CA GLU A 110 -19.87 9.41 -4.44
C GLU A 110 -20.93 9.60 -5.54
N HIS A 111 -20.98 8.71 -6.54
CA HIS A 111 -22.06 8.74 -7.52
C HIS A 111 -23.42 8.37 -6.91
N VAL A 112 -23.47 7.34 -6.06
CA VAL A 112 -24.69 6.99 -5.30
C VAL A 112 -25.11 8.13 -4.38
N ARG A 113 -24.16 8.76 -3.70
CA ARG A 113 -24.39 9.96 -2.89
C ARG A 113 -25.03 11.07 -3.72
N ALA A 114 -24.41 11.44 -4.83
CA ALA A 114 -24.91 12.51 -5.70
C ALA A 114 -26.33 12.22 -6.24
N ARG A 115 -26.63 10.97 -6.58
CA ARG A 115 -27.99 10.55 -6.98
C ARG A 115 -28.99 10.57 -5.84
N THR A 116 -28.55 10.28 -4.62
CA THR A 116 -29.39 10.28 -3.41
C THR A 116 -29.67 11.72 -2.94
N GLU A 117 -28.71 12.62 -3.09
CA GLU A 117 -28.85 14.05 -2.77
C GLU A 117 -29.63 14.84 -3.85
N ASN A 118 -29.78 14.29 -5.05
CA ASN A 118 -30.51 14.93 -6.14
C ASN A 118 -32.03 14.67 -6.04
N PRO A 119 -32.86 15.69 -5.75
CA PRO A 119 -34.31 15.52 -5.63
C PRO A 119 -35.00 15.15 -6.94
N ASP A 120 -34.36 15.38 -8.09
CA ASP A 120 -34.92 15.04 -9.41
C ASP A 120 -34.63 13.58 -9.82
N ASP A 121 -33.68 12.90 -9.14
CA ASP A 121 -33.38 11.48 -9.41
C ASP A 121 -34.42 10.57 -8.72
N PRO A 122 -34.90 9.49 -9.37
CA PRO A 122 -35.82 8.54 -8.73
C PRO A 122 -35.33 7.99 -7.39
N LEU A 123 -34.01 7.83 -7.23
CA LEU A 123 -33.41 7.41 -5.97
C LEU A 123 -33.53 8.50 -4.90
N GLY A 124 -33.15 9.74 -5.22
CA GLY A 124 -33.30 10.86 -4.31
C GLY A 124 -34.76 11.11 -3.92
N GLN A 125 -35.71 11.00 -4.85
CA GLN A 125 -37.14 11.08 -4.55
C GLN A 125 -37.59 10.02 -3.53
N ALA A 126 -37.08 8.79 -3.63
CA ALA A 126 -37.42 7.72 -2.70
C ALA A 126 -36.94 8.02 -1.27
N PHE A 127 -35.74 8.61 -1.13
CA PHE A 127 -35.18 8.97 0.18
C PHE A 127 -35.78 10.27 0.74
N HIS A 128 -36.01 11.28 -0.10
CA HIS A 128 -36.58 12.57 0.33
C HIS A 128 -38.02 12.48 0.82
N ARG A 129 -38.76 11.41 0.48
CA ARG A 129 -40.09 11.15 1.06
C ARG A 129 -40.09 11.07 2.59
N PHE A 130 -38.93 10.79 3.20
CA PHE A 130 -38.76 10.65 4.64
C PHE A 130 -37.97 11.81 5.26
N GLY A 131 -37.79 12.92 4.54
CA GLY A 131 -37.15 14.14 5.04
C GLY A 131 -35.77 14.43 4.42
N SER A 132 -34.87 15.00 5.23
CA SER A 132 -33.50 15.30 4.81
C SER A 132 -32.65 14.02 4.80
N THR A 133 -32.05 13.72 3.66
CA THR A 133 -31.15 12.57 3.53
C THR A 133 -29.72 12.98 3.89
N GLU A 134 -29.10 12.24 4.82
CA GLU A 134 -27.68 12.38 5.11
C GLU A 134 -26.96 11.12 4.62
N TYR A 135 -25.90 11.32 3.82
CA TYR A 135 -25.04 10.25 3.34
C TYR A 135 -23.70 10.34 4.05
N THR A 136 -23.32 9.28 4.77
CA THR A 136 -22.00 9.17 5.40
C THR A 136 -21.28 7.92 4.93
N SER A 137 -20.01 8.08 4.55
CA SER A 137 -19.13 6.96 4.19
C SER A 137 -17.75 7.17 4.81
N SER A 138 -17.29 6.18 5.57
CA SER A 138 -15.95 6.19 6.16
C SER A 138 -14.86 5.77 5.15
N LEU A 139 -15.25 5.16 4.03
CA LEU A 139 -14.31 4.58 3.07
C LEU A 139 -13.39 5.64 2.43
N GLY A 140 -13.95 6.80 2.04
CA GLY A 140 -13.16 7.90 1.50
C GLY A 140 -12.09 8.40 2.47
N GLY A 141 -12.46 8.58 3.74
CA GLY A 141 -11.52 8.97 4.79
C GLY A 141 -10.42 7.93 5.04
N MET A 142 -10.77 6.64 4.98
CA MET A 142 -9.78 5.56 5.09
C MET A 142 -8.79 5.55 3.93
N VAL A 143 -9.24 5.78 2.69
CA VAL A 143 -8.36 5.87 1.51
C VAL A 143 -7.40 7.06 1.61
N VAL A 144 -7.91 8.24 1.97
CA VAL A 144 -7.07 9.44 2.16
C VAL A 144 -6.03 9.20 3.25
N ARG A 145 -6.42 8.60 4.37
CA ARG A 145 -5.49 8.29 5.46
C ARG A 145 -4.44 7.25 5.04
N ALA A 146 -4.83 6.24 4.26
CA ALA A 146 -3.89 5.26 3.73
C ALA A 146 -2.86 5.94 2.82
N ASP A 147 -3.29 6.81 1.92
CA ASP A 147 -2.39 7.56 1.02
C ASP A 147 -1.40 8.47 1.77
N GLN A 148 -1.89 9.16 2.80
CA GLN A 148 -1.07 9.99 3.69
C GLN A 148 -0.01 9.20 4.45
N VAL A 149 -0.22 7.90 4.69
CA VAL A 149 0.79 7.03 5.31
C VAL A 149 1.74 6.45 4.26
N THR A 150 1.24 6.03 3.10
CA THR A 150 2.06 5.37 2.07
C THR A 150 3.01 6.33 1.37
N THR A 151 2.57 7.55 1.08
CA THR A 151 3.37 8.53 0.33
C THR A 151 4.67 8.92 1.06
N PRO A 152 4.67 9.25 2.36
CA PRO A 152 5.90 9.51 3.12
C PRO A 152 6.78 8.28 3.34
N LEU A 153 6.22 7.07 3.38
CA LEU A 153 7.01 5.85 3.47
C LEU A 153 7.80 5.63 2.18
N ALA A 154 7.19 5.88 1.02
CA ALA A 154 7.87 5.75 -0.27
C ALA A 154 9.09 6.68 -0.37
N THR A 155 8.99 7.92 0.11
CA THR A 155 10.12 8.87 0.07
C THR A 155 11.31 8.43 0.93
N THR A 156 11.07 7.61 1.96
CA THR A 156 12.12 7.09 2.85
C THR A 156 12.71 5.77 2.33
N VAL A 157 11.88 4.89 1.79
CA VAL A 157 12.29 3.54 1.35
C VAL A 157 13.02 3.57 0.00
N VAL A 158 12.59 4.41 -0.94
CA VAL A 158 13.18 4.47 -2.28
C VAL A 158 14.69 4.78 -2.24
N PRO A 159 15.19 5.77 -1.48
CA PRO A 159 16.63 6.02 -1.37
C PRO A 159 17.43 4.83 -0.83
N MET A 160 16.89 4.08 0.13
CA MET A 160 17.56 2.87 0.63
C MET A 160 17.68 1.81 -0.46
N GLY A 161 16.63 1.63 -1.27
CA GLY A 161 16.67 0.77 -2.44
C GLY A 161 17.74 1.21 -3.45
N VAL A 162 17.85 2.52 -3.71
CA VAL A 162 18.88 3.07 -4.62
C VAL A 162 20.29 2.77 -4.11
N VAL A 163 20.56 2.94 -2.81
CA VAL A 163 21.88 2.62 -2.23
C VAL A 163 22.20 1.14 -2.40
N GLY A 164 21.24 0.25 -2.12
CA GLY A 164 21.42 -1.19 -2.32
C GLY A 164 21.69 -1.56 -3.79
N ALA A 165 20.96 -0.93 -4.71
CA ALA A 165 21.14 -1.14 -6.16
C ALA A 165 22.54 -0.66 -6.63
N LEU A 166 22.99 0.50 -6.16
CA LEU A 166 24.34 1.02 -6.48
C LEU A 166 25.44 0.09 -5.95
N ALA A 167 25.29 -0.42 -4.72
CA ALA A 167 26.24 -1.38 -4.17
C ALA A 167 26.29 -2.68 -5.01
N GLY A 168 25.14 -3.20 -5.41
CA GLY A 168 25.05 -4.36 -6.32
C GLY A 168 25.72 -4.09 -7.67
N LEU A 169 25.52 -2.89 -8.23
CA LEU A 169 26.12 -2.50 -9.51
C LEU A 169 27.65 -2.39 -9.45
N VAL A 170 28.20 -1.90 -8.34
CA VAL A 170 29.66 -1.88 -8.12
C VAL A 170 30.23 -3.30 -8.09
N ILE A 171 29.55 -4.24 -7.41
CA ILE A 171 29.96 -5.64 -7.36
C ILE A 171 29.88 -6.27 -8.75
N ALA A 172 28.82 -6.00 -9.53
CA ALA A 172 28.66 -6.50 -10.89
C ALA A 172 29.76 -5.97 -11.84
N ALA A 173 30.10 -4.68 -11.75
CA ALA A 173 31.19 -4.09 -12.53
C ALA A 173 32.56 -4.70 -12.18
N ALA A 174 32.81 -4.97 -10.89
CA ALA A 174 34.00 -5.67 -10.44
C ALA A 174 34.07 -7.10 -11.01
N ALA A 175 32.96 -7.85 -10.96
CA ALA A 175 32.86 -9.19 -11.52
C ALA A 175 33.10 -9.21 -13.05
N GLY A 176 32.53 -8.25 -13.77
CA GLY A 176 32.77 -8.07 -15.21
C GLY A 176 34.24 -7.78 -15.52
N SER A 177 34.90 -6.98 -14.69
CA SER A 177 36.34 -6.70 -14.84
C SER A 177 37.19 -7.97 -14.64
N PHE A 178 36.86 -8.80 -13.65
CA PHE A 178 37.54 -10.09 -13.45
C PHE A 178 37.32 -11.08 -14.60
N TRP A 179 36.13 -11.08 -15.21
CA TRP A 179 35.85 -11.91 -16.38
C TRP A 179 36.75 -11.50 -17.56
N VAL A 180 36.85 -10.19 -17.84
CA VAL A 180 37.73 -9.67 -18.89
C VAL A 180 39.19 -10.09 -18.63
N ASP A 181 39.65 -9.98 -17.39
CA ASP A 181 41.00 -10.36 -16.98
C ASP A 181 41.29 -11.85 -17.21
N ARG A 182 40.32 -12.72 -16.92
CA ARG A 182 40.42 -14.16 -17.17
C ARG A 182 40.46 -14.49 -18.67
N CYS A 183 39.71 -13.75 -19.49
CA CYS A 183 39.56 -14.02 -20.92
C CYS A 183 40.56 -13.24 -21.81
N ARG A 184 41.52 -12.50 -21.24
CA ARG A 184 42.46 -11.65 -22.01
C ARG A 184 43.19 -12.38 -23.15
N ALA A 185 43.64 -13.60 -22.91
CA ALA A 185 44.37 -14.38 -23.92
C ALA A 185 43.50 -14.74 -25.12
N GLU A 186 42.25 -15.14 -24.88
CA GLU A 186 41.29 -15.47 -25.95
C GLU A 186 40.86 -14.21 -26.72
N LEU A 187 40.58 -13.12 -26.01
CA LEU A 187 40.20 -11.84 -26.61
C LEU A 187 41.31 -11.30 -27.53
N ALA A 188 42.58 -11.46 -27.14
CA ALA A 188 43.71 -11.06 -27.97
C ALA A 188 43.74 -11.84 -29.31
N VAL A 189 43.53 -13.16 -29.28
CA VAL A 189 43.50 -14.01 -30.48
C VAL A 189 42.29 -13.68 -31.37
N LEU A 190 41.12 -13.38 -30.80
CA LEU A 190 39.95 -13.00 -31.59
C LEU A 190 40.12 -11.61 -32.22
N SER A 191 40.75 -10.68 -31.50
CA SER A 191 41.04 -9.34 -32.01
C SER A 191 42.03 -9.36 -33.19
N SER A 192 43.06 -10.23 -33.16
CA SER A 192 44.00 -10.38 -34.28
C SER A 192 43.36 -11.02 -35.51
N ARG A 193 42.24 -11.74 -35.35
CA ARG A 193 41.39 -12.26 -36.44
C ARG A 193 40.36 -11.24 -36.95
N GLY A 194 40.40 -10.00 -36.46
CA GLY A 194 39.50 -8.93 -36.91
C GLY A 194 38.10 -8.97 -36.30
N VAL A 195 37.87 -9.75 -35.23
CA VAL A 195 36.58 -9.76 -34.54
C VAL A 195 36.35 -8.40 -33.88
N GLY A 196 35.28 -7.72 -34.29
CA GLY A 196 34.93 -6.40 -33.76
C GLY A 196 34.56 -6.41 -32.27
N PRO A 197 34.72 -5.28 -31.56
CA PRO A 197 34.48 -5.19 -30.12
C PRO A 197 33.05 -5.56 -29.70
N PHE A 198 32.06 -5.29 -30.56
CA PHE A 198 30.66 -5.66 -30.30
C PHE A 198 30.41 -7.17 -30.28
N ALA A 199 31.12 -7.94 -31.12
CA ALA A 199 30.99 -9.39 -31.12
C ALA A 199 31.59 -10.00 -29.84
N LEU A 200 32.67 -9.41 -29.33
CA LEU A 200 33.28 -9.80 -28.06
C LEU A 200 32.36 -9.48 -26.87
N VAL A 201 31.72 -8.31 -26.87
CA VAL A 201 30.69 -7.95 -25.87
C VAL A 201 29.51 -8.92 -25.95
N GLY A 202 29.03 -9.25 -27.15
CA GLY A 202 27.94 -10.20 -27.34
C GLY A 202 28.26 -11.57 -26.75
N LYS A 203 29.48 -12.09 -26.96
CA LYS A 203 29.93 -13.34 -26.34
C LYS A 203 29.93 -13.23 -24.81
N ALA A 204 30.51 -12.17 -24.25
CA ALA A 204 30.56 -11.95 -22.81
C ALA A 204 29.16 -11.92 -22.18
N VAL A 205 28.24 -11.18 -22.82
CA VAL A 205 26.84 -11.09 -22.38
C VAL A 205 26.13 -12.44 -22.50
N LEU A 206 26.41 -13.26 -23.50
CA LEU A 206 25.79 -14.59 -23.62
C LEU A 206 26.31 -15.58 -22.56
N GLU A 207 27.61 -15.56 -22.26
CA GLU A 207 28.20 -16.45 -21.25
C GLU A 207 27.76 -16.08 -19.83
N VAL A 208 27.82 -14.78 -19.49
CA VAL A 208 27.51 -14.30 -18.14
C VAL A 208 26.01 -14.06 -17.97
N GLY A 209 25.32 -13.69 -19.05
CA GLY A 209 23.92 -13.28 -19.01
C GLY A 209 22.97 -14.37 -18.53
N THR A 210 23.24 -15.64 -18.82
CA THR A 210 22.41 -16.75 -18.32
C THR A 210 22.42 -16.83 -16.80
N ILE A 211 23.59 -16.74 -16.17
CA ILE A 211 23.74 -16.72 -14.71
C ILE A 211 23.12 -15.46 -14.11
N VAL A 212 23.30 -14.31 -14.76
CA VAL A 212 22.72 -13.04 -14.29
C VAL A 212 21.19 -13.10 -14.34
N VAL A 213 20.61 -13.60 -15.43
CA VAL A 213 19.15 -13.78 -15.57
C VAL A 213 18.62 -14.72 -14.49
N LEU A 214 19.27 -15.86 -14.25
CA LEU A 214 18.88 -16.78 -13.18
C LEU A 214 18.95 -16.12 -11.80
N GLY A 215 20.01 -15.36 -11.53
CA GLY A 215 20.16 -14.61 -10.29
C GLY A 215 19.09 -13.53 -10.11
N SER A 216 18.74 -12.80 -11.18
CA SER A 216 17.69 -11.77 -11.15
C SER A 216 16.30 -12.39 -10.91
N VAL A 217 15.98 -13.50 -11.57
CA VAL A 217 14.72 -14.23 -11.36
C VAL A 217 14.65 -14.75 -9.92
N ALA A 218 15.71 -15.42 -9.45
CA ALA A 218 15.78 -15.92 -8.07
C ALA A 218 15.67 -14.80 -7.03
N GLY A 219 16.37 -13.68 -7.26
CA GLY A 219 16.30 -12.51 -6.40
C GLY A 219 14.90 -11.88 -6.34
N TRP A 220 14.21 -11.79 -7.49
CA TRP A 220 12.83 -11.29 -7.55
C TRP A 220 11.86 -12.19 -6.78
N PHE A 221 11.95 -13.52 -6.96
CA PHE A 221 11.13 -14.47 -6.19
C PHE A 221 11.43 -14.42 -4.69
N LEU A 222 12.71 -14.32 -4.30
CA LEU A 222 13.10 -14.17 -2.90
C LEU A 222 12.55 -12.88 -2.28
N ALA A 223 12.64 -11.76 -3.00
CA ALA A 223 12.05 -10.50 -2.56
C ALA A 223 10.53 -10.62 -2.38
N ARG A 224 9.84 -11.25 -3.35
CA ARG A 224 8.39 -11.48 -3.27
C ARG A 224 7.99 -12.36 -2.09
N TYR A 225 8.77 -13.41 -1.83
CA TYR A 225 8.59 -14.31 -0.71
C TYR A 225 8.79 -13.58 0.63
N LEU A 226 9.84 -12.77 0.76
CA LEU A 226 10.09 -11.98 1.96
C LEU A 226 8.98 -10.98 2.25
N VAL A 227 8.44 -10.31 1.22
CA VAL A 227 7.29 -9.41 1.36
C VAL A 227 6.04 -10.17 1.79
N ALA A 228 5.79 -11.36 1.24
CA ALA A 228 4.65 -12.19 1.65
C ALA A 228 4.77 -12.71 3.09
N ALA A 229 5.98 -13.09 3.50
CA ALA A 229 6.24 -13.70 4.80
C ALA A 229 6.31 -12.68 5.95
N LEU A 230 6.81 -11.46 5.68
CA LEU A 230 6.97 -10.41 6.69
C LEU A 230 5.86 -9.34 6.64
N GLY A 231 5.07 -9.32 5.57
CA GLY A 231 4.01 -8.34 5.36
C GLY A 231 2.78 -8.62 6.25
N PRO A 232 2.05 -7.57 6.68
CA PRO A 232 0.82 -7.73 7.45
C PRO A 232 -0.36 -8.28 6.63
N SER A 233 -0.23 -8.30 5.30
CA SER A 233 -1.27 -8.78 4.37
C SER A 233 -0.63 -9.52 3.19
N PRO A 234 -1.21 -10.65 2.74
CA PRO A 234 -0.76 -11.37 1.55
C PRO A 234 -1.20 -10.70 0.23
N LEU A 235 -2.13 -9.73 0.30
CA LEU A 235 -2.68 -9.04 -0.86
C LEU A 235 -1.63 -8.12 -1.48
N VAL A 236 -1.31 -8.36 -2.75
CA VAL A 236 -0.43 -7.50 -3.54
C VAL A 236 -1.23 -6.86 -4.65
N THR A 237 -1.21 -5.54 -4.68
CA THR A 237 -1.82 -4.74 -5.74
C THR A 237 -1.33 -5.19 -7.12
N PRO A 238 -2.20 -5.47 -8.10
CA PRO A 238 -1.80 -5.91 -9.44
C PRO A 238 -0.78 -4.97 -10.11
N GLY A 239 -0.93 -3.65 -9.93
CA GLY A 239 0.02 -2.66 -10.42
C GLY A 239 1.42 -2.77 -9.80
N ALA A 240 1.52 -3.23 -8.54
CA ALA A 240 2.82 -3.44 -7.90
C ALA A 240 3.57 -4.63 -8.51
N LEU A 241 2.85 -5.65 -8.99
CA LEU A 241 3.45 -6.78 -9.69
C LEU A 241 4.09 -6.32 -11.00
N VAL A 242 3.34 -5.58 -11.83
CA VAL A 242 3.85 -5.02 -13.09
C VAL A 242 5.04 -4.10 -12.84
N GLY A 243 4.94 -3.21 -11.84
CA GLY A 243 6.03 -2.32 -11.45
C GLY A 243 7.28 -3.08 -11.00
N SER A 244 7.13 -4.17 -10.24
CA SER A 244 8.26 -4.99 -9.78
C SER A 244 8.95 -5.72 -10.92
N VAL A 245 8.20 -6.22 -11.90
CA VAL A 245 8.75 -6.92 -13.08
C VAL A 245 9.50 -5.93 -13.97
N LEU A 246 8.91 -4.76 -14.24
CA LEU A 246 9.59 -3.70 -15.00
C LEU A 246 10.84 -3.20 -14.28
N GLY A 247 10.78 -3.02 -12.96
CA GLY A 247 11.94 -2.65 -12.15
C GLY A 247 13.05 -3.71 -12.19
N ALA A 248 12.71 -5.00 -12.08
CA ALA A 248 13.66 -6.10 -12.19
C ALA A 248 14.29 -6.18 -13.58
N ALA A 249 13.49 -5.99 -14.64
CA ALA A 249 13.97 -5.95 -16.02
C ALA A 249 14.93 -4.77 -16.25
N ALA A 250 14.59 -3.57 -15.76
CA ALA A 250 15.47 -2.41 -15.83
C ALA A 250 16.78 -2.65 -15.07
N ALA A 251 16.72 -3.19 -13.84
CA ALA A 251 17.89 -3.51 -13.04
C ALA A 251 18.80 -4.55 -13.73
N LEU A 252 18.21 -5.57 -14.35
CA LEU A 252 18.94 -6.57 -15.15
C LEU A 252 19.69 -5.90 -16.31
N LEU A 253 19.02 -5.05 -17.09
CA LEU A 253 19.65 -4.34 -18.23
C LEU A 253 20.80 -3.44 -17.77
N VAL A 254 20.61 -2.69 -16.68
CA VAL A 254 21.65 -1.84 -16.10
C VAL A 254 22.83 -2.68 -15.60
N THR A 255 22.57 -3.83 -14.99
CA THR A 255 23.61 -4.76 -14.51
C THR A 255 24.42 -5.35 -15.67
N LEU A 256 23.75 -5.79 -16.75
CA LEU A 256 24.42 -6.28 -17.96
C LEU A 256 25.26 -5.17 -18.62
N GLY A 257 24.74 -3.94 -18.66
CA GLY A 257 25.49 -2.77 -19.13
C GLY A 257 26.73 -2.50 -18.29
N ALA A 258 26.62 -2.59 -16.96
CA ALA A 258 27.75 -2.42 -16.05
C ALA A 258 28.83 -3.50 -16.21
N ILE A 259 28.44 -4.74 -16.53
CA ILE A 259 29.36 -5.85 -16.84
C ILE A 259 30.02 -5.65 -18.22
N ALA A 260 29.27 -5.16 -19.21
CA ALA A 260 29.76 -4.97 -20.58
C ALA A 260 30.70 -3.76 -20.72
N PHE A 261 30.52 -2.72 -19.90
CA PHE A 261 31.27 -1.47 -20.01
C PHE A 261 32.81 -1.64 -19.95
N PRO A 262 33.40 -2.40 -18.99
CA PRO A 262 34.84 -2.68 -18.98
C PRO A 262 35.35 -3.40 -20.23
N ALA A 263 34.56 -4.30 -20.81
CA ALA A 263 34.94 -5.07 -21.99
C ALA A 263 35.07 -4.19 -23.25
N GLY A 264 34.20 -3.17 -23.39
CA GLY A 264 34.29 -2.20 -24.49
C GLY A 264 35.42 -1.19 -24.31
N ALA A 265 35.57 -0.65 -23.10
CA ALA A 265 36.57 0.39 -22.79
C ALA A 265 38.01 -0.13 -22.74
N GLY A 266 38.21 -1.44 -22.51
CA GLY A 266 39.51 -2.08 -22.43
C GLY A 266 40.25 -2.24 -23.75
N SER A 267 39.66 -1.84 -24.89
CA SER A 267 40.33 -1.83 -26.19
C SER A 267 41.46 -0.80 -26.18
N PRO A 268 42.74 -1.20 -26.02
CA PRO A 268 43.81 -0.24 -26.13
C PRO A 268 43.77 0.19 -27.59
N ARG A 269 43.51 1.48 -27.85
CA ARG A 269 44.06 2.11 -29.04
C ARG A 269 45.56 1.89 -28.92
N CYS A 270 46.03 0.81 -29.52
CA CYS A 270 47.42 0.53 -29.78
C CYS A 270 47.85 1.57 -30.83
N SER A 271 47.88 2.83 -30.38
CA SER A 271 48.65 3.89 -31.00
C SER A 271 50.09 3.41 -30.88
N THR A 272 50.53 2.78 -31.96
CA THR A 272 51.88 2.76 -32.50
C THR A 272 52.89 3.37 -31.54
N ARG A 273 53.21 2.66 -30.45
CA ARG A 273 54.38 3.02 -29.66
C ARG A 273 55.54 2.48 -30.46
N ALA A 274 56.22 3.39 -31.15
CA ALA A 274 57.48 3.15 -31.81
C ALA A 274 58.39 2.29 -30.90
N PRO A 275 59.17 1.37 -31.49
CA PRO A 275 59.98 0.44 -30.72
C PRO A 275 60.88 1.19 -29.72
N PRO A 276 61.03 0.67 -28.48
CA PRO A 276 61.86 1.32 -27.48
C PRO A 276 63.32 1.26 -27.90
N ALA A 277 63.91 2.42 -28.19
CA ALA A 277 65.34 2.60 -28.06
C ALA A 277 65.73 2.24 -26.62
N ALA A 278 66.78 1.42 -26.47
CA ALA A 278 67.23 0.84 -25.23
C ALA A 278 67.42 1.90 -24.12
N ALA A 279 66.65 1.79 -23.04
CA ALA A 279 66.91 2.51 -21.80
C ALA A 279 66.52 1.64 -20.60
N THR A 280 67.54 1.07 -19.98
CA THR A 280 67.57 0.49 -18.64
C THR A 280 66.96 1.45 -17.62
N GLY A 281 65.90 1.04 -16.90
CA GLY A 281 65.35 1.87 -15.82
C GLY A 281 64.09 1.31 -15.14
N ARG A 282 64.31 0.60 -14.03
CA ARG A 282 63.39 0.13 -12.97
C ARG A 282 61.94 0.68 -12.95
N GLY A 283 60.99 -0.26 -13.00
CA GLY A 283 59.90 -0.39 -12.00
C GLY A 283 58.77 0.66 -12.01
N SER A 284 57.79 0.52 -12.92
CA SER A 284 56.54 1.30 -12.82
C SER A 284 55.22 0.58 -13.20
N CYS A 285 55.23 -0.71 -13.58
CA CYS A 285 53.98 -1.42 -13.94
C CYS A 285 53.05 -1.77 -12.76
N CYS A 286 53.52 -1.81 -11.51
CA CYS A 286 52.65 -2.08 -10.34
C CYS A 286 51.85 -0.87 -9.81
N ARG A 287 51.97 0.33 -10.41
CA ARG A 287 51.37 1.55 -9.85
C ARG A 287 49.90 1.78 -10.18
N LEU A 288 49.33 1.10 -11.18
CA LEU A 288 47.92 1.29 -11.54
C LEU A 288 46.97 0.44 -10.68
N ALA A 289 47.37 -0.77 -10.28
CA ALA A 289 46.59 -1.62 -9.38
C ALA A 289 46.44 -1.02 -7.96
N ARG A 290 47.38 -0.15 -7.54
CA ARG A 290 47.34 0.48 -6.20
C ARG A 290 46.44 1.72 -6.13
N ARG A 291 46.04 2.35 -7.25
CA ARG A 291 45.19 3.56 -7.21
C ARG A 291 43.69 3.24 -7.05
N LEU A 292 43.24 2.06 -7.45
CA LEU A 292 41.85 1.63 -7.20
C LEU A 292 41.64 1.21 -5.73
N SER A 293 42.66 0.70 -5.05
CA SER A 293 42.56 0.35 -3.62
C SER A 293 42.47 1.57 -2.69
N VAL A 294 42.91 2.76 -3.13
CA VAL A 294 42.87 3.99 -2.29
C VAL A 294 41.48 4.64 -2.31
N ILE A 295 40.70 4.47 -3.38
CA ILE A 295 39.34 5.04 -3.45
C ILE A 295 38.37 4.29 -2.52
N SER A 296 38.61 3.00 -2.24
CA SER A 296 37.80 2.23 -1.29
C SER A 296 38.05 2.60 0.19
N CYS A 297 39.13 3.32 0.51
CA CYS A 297 39.50 3.66 1.89
C CYS A 297 39.09 5.08 2.33
N SER A 298 38.53 5.89 1.43
CA SER A 298 38.06 7.25 1.75
C SER A 298 36.55 7.38 1.94
N LEU A 299 35.79 6.28 1.86
CA LEU A 299 34.37 6.27 2.20
C LEU A 299 34.15 6.05 3.71
N THR A 300 34.91 6.75 4.54
CA THR A 300 34.63 6.86 5.98
C THR A 300 33.48 7.83 6.15
N ILE A 301 32.30 7.26 6.36
CA ILE A 301 31.03 7.89 6.72
C ILE A 301 31.25 9.03 7.73
N ARG A 302 31.22 10.29 7.26
CA ARG A 302 30.96 11.45 8.12
C ARG A 302 29.51 11.34 8.58
N LYS A 303 29.30 10.99 9.85
CA LYS A 303 27.99 11.11 10.52
C LYS A 303 27.53 12.57 10.46
N PRO A 304 26.33 12.88 9.94
CA PRO A 304 25.72 14.17 10.17
C PRO A 304 24.90 14.18 11.47
N VAL A 305 25.15 15.23 12.25
CA VAL A 305 24.18 15.98 13.06
C VAL A 305 23.64 15.30 14.32
N SER A 306 24.22 15.69 15.45
CA SER A 306 23.54 15.69 16.75
C SER A 306 22.36 16.67 16.70
N VAL A 307 21.14 16.14 16.67
CA VAL A 307 19.93 16.94 16.91
C VAL A 307 19.90 17.30 18.40
N ARG A 308 20.25 18.55 18.69
CA ARG A 308 20.16 19.15 20.02
C ARG A 308 18.67 19.29 20.37
N ARG A 309 18.13 18.36 21.18
CA ARG A 309 16.81 18.51 21.81
C ARG A 309 16.85 19.73 22.73
N GLY A 310 16.15 20.79 22.35
CA GLY A 310 15.83 21.91 23.24
C GLY A 310 14.80 21.48 24.29
N PRO A 311 14.87 22.01 25.53
CA PRO A 311 13.89 21.70 26.56
C PRO A 311 12.54 22.36 26.24
N SER A 312 11.50 21.53 26.06
CA SER A 312 10.11 21.98 26.03
C SER A 312 9.71 22.43 27.44
N ARG A 313 9.72 23.75 27.67
CA ARG A 313 9.04 24.35 28.83
C ARG A 313 7.53 24.16 28.63
N GLY A 314 6.96 23.21 29.37
CA GLY A 314 5.52 23.15 29.59
C GLY A 314 5.08 24.24 30.56
N SER A 315 4.35 25.22 30.04
CA SER A 315 3.50 26.11 30.84
C SER A 315 2.14 25.45 31.04
N ARG A 316 1.74 25.38 32.31
CA ARG A 316 0.49 24.83 32.85
C ARG A 316 -0.75 25.57 32.36
N PRO A 317 -1.94 24.92 32.37
CA PRO A 317 -3.22 25.58 32.18
C PRO A 317 -3.70 26.29 33.46
N GLY A 318 -4.38 27.42 33.26
CA GLY A 318 -5.40 27.96 34.15
C GLY A 318 -6.75 27.84 33.47
#